data_AF-A0A8T5PR07-F1
#
_entry.id   AF-A0A8T5PR07-F1
#
_cell.length_a   1.000
_cell.length_b   1.000
_cell.length_c   1.000
_cell.angle_alpha   90.00
_cell.angle_beta   90.00
_cell.angle_gamma   90.00
#
_symmetry.space_group_name_H-M   'P 1'
#
loop_
_entity.id
_entity.type
_entity.pdbx_description
1 polymer ?
#
loop_
_entity_poly.entity_id
_entity_poly.type
_entity_poly.pdbx_seq_one_letter_code
_entity_poly.pdbx_strand_id
1 'polypeptide(L)' 'MTKERITITIDKELLSWLDKKIQEKIFANRSHGFEYLIKKAENEDKKK' A
#
# COMPACT_ATOMS: atom_id res chain seq x y z
N MET A 1 15.54 1.41 -10.04
CA MET A 1 15.23 0.75 -8.75
C MET A 1 14.56 -0.58 -9.06
N THR A 2 15.18 -1.68 -8.64
CA THR A 2 14.61 -3.02 -8.81
C THR A 2 13.51 -3.20 -7.78
N LYS A 3 12.26 -3.36 -8.23
CA LYS A 3 11.13 -3.70 -7.37
C LYS A 3 11.10 -5.20 -7.21
N GLU A 4 11.03 -5.68 -5.97
CA GLU A 4 10.92 -7.11 -5.69
C GLU A 4 9.44 -7.52 -5.65
N ARG A 5 9.11 -8.65 -6.29
CA ARG A 5 7.75 -9.18 -6.28
C ARG A 5 7.56 -10.04 -5.05
N ILE A 6 6.76 -9.53 -4.12
CA ILE A 6 6.36 -10.26 -2.92
C ILE A 6 4.93 -10.77 -3.05
N THR A 7 4.63 -11.88 -2.37
CA THR A 7 3.28 -12.40 -2.18
C THR A 7 2.96 -12.30 -0.71
N ILE A 8 1.83 -11.67 -0.36
CA ILE A 8 1.43 -11.45 1.03
C ILE A 8 -0.01 -11.90 1.23
N THR A 9 -0.30 -12.37 2.44
CA THR A 9 -1.67 -12.62 2.90
C THR A 9 -2.09 -11.46 3.78
N ILE A 10 -3.21 -10.82 3.45
CA ILE A 10 -3.78 -9.71 4.23
C ILE A 10 -5.27 -9.93 4.43
N ASP A 11 -5.81 -9.24 5.41
CA ASP A 11 -7.24 -9.28 5.68
C ASP A 11 -8.05 -8.79 4.47
N LYS A 12 -9.21 -9.42 4.23
CA LYS A 12 -10.09 -9.10 3.10
C LYS A 12 -10.63 -7.68 3.20
N GLU A 13 -10.92 -7.20 4.40
CA GLU A 13 -11.43 -5.85 4.62
C GLU A 13 -10.36 -4.80 4.25
N LEU A 14 -9.12 -5.08 4.62
CA LEU A 14 -7.97 -4.22 4.32
C LEU A 14 -7.65 -4.22 2.82
N LEU A 15 -7.73 -5.37 2.16
CA LEU A 15 -7.61 -5.47 0.70
C LEU A 15 -8.72 -4.68 0.00
N SER A 16 -9.97 -4.81 0.46
CA SER A 16 -11.11 -4.08 -0.12
C SER A 16 -10.96 -2.57 0.04
N TRP A 17 -10.45 -2.11 1.19
CA TRP A 17 -10.14 -0.70 1.41
C TRP A 17 -9.05 -0.20 0.45
N LEU A 18 -7.99 -0.99 0.23
CA LEU A 18 -6.94 -0.66 -0.72
C LEU A 18 -7.48 -0.57 -2.16
N ASP A 19 -8.32 -1.51 -2.58
CA ASP A 19 -8.96 -1.51 -3.90
C ASP A 19 -9.84 -0.27 -4.11
N LYS A 20 -10.62 0.14 -3.09
CA LYS A 20 -11.41 1.39 -3.16
C LYS A 20 -10.52 2.60 -3.42
N LYS A 21 -9.38 2.69 -2.73
CA LYS A 21 -8.42 3.80 -2.92
C LYS A 21 -7.79 3.81 -4.32
N ILE A 22 -7.63 2.65 -4.94
CA ILE A 22 -7.21 2.54 -6.35
C ILE A 22 -8.33 3.06 -7.27
N GLN A 23 -9.59 2.71 -7.01
CA GLN A 23 -10.74 3.22 -7.79
C GLN A 23 -10.90 4.74 -7.67
N GLU A 24 -10.62 5.31 -6.50
CA GLU A 24 -10.58 6.77 -6.27
C GLU A 24 -9.41 7.47 -6.99
N LYS A 25 -8.61 6.75 -7.80
CA LYS A 25 -7.40 7.23 -8.50
C LYS A 25 -6.33 7.81 -7.57
N ILE A 26 -6.37 7.46 -6.28
CA ILE A 26 -5.31 7.81 -5.32
C ILE A 26 -4.07 6.96 -5.58
N PHE A 27 -4.26 5.70 -6.03
CA PHE A 27 -3.19 4.76 -6.33
C PHE A 27 -3.29 4.21 -7.74
N ALA A 28 -2.14 4.04 -8.41
CA ALA A 28 -2.10 3.47 -9.75
C ALA A 28 -2.38 1.96 -9.80
N ASN A 29 -2.01 1.21 -8.75
CA ASN A 29 -2.26 -0.22 -8.59
C ASN A 29 -2.02 -0.64 -7.13
N ARG A 30 -2.32 -1.91 -6.80
CA ARG A 30 -2.13 -2.47 -5.44
C ARG A 30 -0.69 -2.35 -4.94
N SER A 31 0.30 -2.61 -5.80
CA SER A 31 1.72 -2.51 -5.43
C SER A 31 2.12 -1.06 -5.09
N HIS A 32 1.65 -0.09 -5.88
CA HIS A 32 1.90 1.32 -5.64
C HIS A 32 1.19 1.80 -4.36
N GLY A 33 -0.07 1.40 -4.16
CA GLY A 33 -0.80 1.73 -2.94
C GLY A 33 -0.17 1.14 -1.70
N PHE A 34 0.25 -0.13 -1.76
CA PHE A 34 0.96 -0.78 -0.66
C PHE A 34 2.30 -0.09 -0.36
N GLU A 35 3.13 0.16 -1.39
CA GLU A 35 4.42 0.85 -1.24
C GLU A 35 4.25 2.25 -0.62
N TYR A 36 3.24 3.01 -1.07
CA TYR A 36 2.92 4.33 -0.52
C TYR A 36 2.53 4.27 0.95
N LEU A 37 1.65 3.33 1.32
CA LEU A 37 1.16 3.18 2.69
C LEU A 37 2.29 2.77 3.65
N ILE A 38 3.14 1.82 3.25
CA ILE A 38 4.29 1.41 4.04
C ILE A 38 5.27 2.58 4.22
N LYS A 39 5.54 3.33 3.16
CA LYS A 39 6.42 4.51 3.23
C LYS A 39 5.82 5.60 4.11
N LYS A 40 4.51 5.78 4.10
CA LYS A 40 3.82 6.71 5.00
C LYS A 40 4.00 6.27 6.46
N ALA A 41 3.73 5.01 6.76
CA ALA A 41 3.91 4.45 8.11
C ALA A 41 5.36 4.58 8.60
N GLU A 42 6.36 4.30 7.74
CA GLU A 42 7.77 4.48 8.06
C GLU A 42 8.12 5.93 8.42
N ASN A 43 7.57 6.90 7.69
CA ASN A 43 7.80 8.32 7.99
C ASN A 43 7.12 8.77 9.29
N GLU A 44 5.96 8.19 9.63
CA GLU A 44 5.28 8.46 10.91
C GLU A 44 6.05 7.85 12.09
N ASP A 45 6.64 6.66 11.92
CA ASP A 45 7.49 6.01 12.92
C ASP A 45 8.78 6.79 13.16
N LYS A 46 9.47 7.24 12.10
CA LYS A 46 10.70 8.06 12.20
C LYS A 46 10.51 9.42 12.85
N LYS A 47 9.27 9.93 12.91
CA LYS A 47 8.94 11.21 13.54
C LYS A 47 8.62 11.07 15.04
N LYS A 48 8.57 9.84 15.54
CA LYS A 48 8.25 9.50 16.92
C LYS A 48 9.53 9.29 17.72
#